data_AF-A0A316ER99-F1
#
_entry.id   AF-A0A316ER99-F1
#
_cell.length_a   1.000
_cell.length_b   1.000
_cell.length_c   1.000
_cell.angle_alpha   90.00
_cell.angle_beta   90.00
_cell.angle_gamma   90.00
#
_symmetry.space_group_name_H-M   'P 1'
#
loop_
_entity.id
_entity.type
_entity.pdbx_description
1 polymer ?
#
loop_
_entity_poly.entity_id
_entity_poly.type
_entity_poly.pdbx_seq_one_letter_code
_entity_poly.pdbx_strand_id
1 'polypeptide(L)'
;MTGIACGWIEDGTVAMLEAGKRRDARARQQIVTETLAHLKPVRHPASYFVWLPMPEEVRADVVGKALMRARVLVSTAHPYATSKQVPHALRLALGSVDMDTLRQSLKTVADAVAKYAY
;
A
#
# COMPACT_ATOMS: atom_id res chain seq x y z
N MET A 1 3.83 -16.05 -29.16
CA MET A 1 3.85 -15.18 -27.95
C MET A 1 4.43 -15.88 -26.72
N THR A 2 4.28 -17.21 -26.57
CA THR A 2 4.90 -17.98 -25.46
C THR A 2 6.43 -18.06 -25.52
N GLY A 3 7.03 -18.09 -26.72
CA GLY A 3 8.49 -18.23 -26.86
C GLY A 3 9.32 -17.10 -26.22
N ILE A 4 8.81 -15.87 -26.19
CA ILE A 4 9.49 -14.75 -25.52
C ILE A 4 9.50 -14.94 -24.00
N ALA A 5 8.37 -15.36 -23.42
CA ALA A 5 8.27 -15.59 -21.99
C ALA A 5 9.12 -16.81 -21.54
N CYS A 6 9.12 -17.90 -22.31
CA CYS A 6 9.99 -19.05 -22.04
C CYS A 6 11.47 -18.65 -22.11
N GLY A 7 11.86 -17.90 -23.16
CA GLY A 7 13.22 -17.39 -23.29
C GLY A 7 13.66 -16.57 -22.08
N TRP A 8 12.82 -15.64 -21.60
CA TRP A 8 13.13 -14.83 -20.41
C TRP A 8 13.24 -15.62 -19.10
N ILE A 9 12.57 -16.77 -19.02
CA ILE A 9 12.70 -17.67 -17.87
C ILE A 9 14.04 -18.41 -17.97
N GLU A 10 14.35 -18.97 -19.13
CA GLU A 10 15.55 -19.76 -19.40
C GLU A 10 16.83 -18.92 -19.31
N ASP A 11 16.82 -17.69 -19.84
CA ASP A 11 17.95 -16.78 -19.84
C ASP A 11 18.13 -16.01 -18.51
N GLY A 12 17.22 -16.19 -17.55
CA GLY A 12 17.27 -15.58 -16.22
C GLY A 12 16.73 -14.14 -16.12
N THR A 13 16.23 -13.55 -17.21
CA THR A 13 15.64 -12.20 -17.22
C THR A 13 14.51 -12.07 -16.19
N VAL A 14 13.63 -13.07 -16.07
CA VAL A 14 12.54 -13.06 -15.07
C VAL A 14 13.10 -13.01 -13.65
N ALA A 15 14.12 -13.82 -13.34
CA ALA A 15 14.73 -13.86 -12.02
C ALA A 15 15.40 -12.52 -11.66
N MET A 16 16.09 -11.89 -12.62
CA MET A 16 16.68 -10.56 -12.45
C MET A 16 15.61 -9.50 -12.17
N LEU A 17 14.53 -9.48 -12.95
CA LEU A 17 13.43 -8.52 -12.80
C LEU A 17 12.68 -8.71 -11.48
N GLU A 18 12.43 -9.96 -11.09
CA GLU A 18 11.82 -10.29 -9.81
C GLU A 18 12.68 -9.79 -8.64
N ALA A 19 13.99 -10.07 -8.67
CA ALA A 19 14.91 -9.60 -7.65
C ALA A 19 14.93 -8.07 -7.56
N GLY A 20 14.89 -7.38 -8.71
CA GLY A 20 14.73 -5.93 -8.80
C GLY A 20 13.46 -5.44 -8.13
N LYS A 21 12.29 -5.99 -8.50
CA LYS A 21 10.99 -5.63 -7.92
C LYS A 21 10.92 -5.88 -6.42
N ARG A 22 11.52 -6.96 -5.92
CA ARG A 22 11.57 -7.27 -4.48
C ARG A 22 12.47 -6.30 -3.72
N ARG A 23 13.58 -5.83 -4.29
CA ARG A 23 14.43 -4.78 -3.69
C ARG A 23 13.69 -3.45 -3.61
N ASP A 24 13.05 -3.03 -4.70
CA ASP A 24 12.25 -1.79 -4.74
C ASP A 24 11.08 -1.84 -3.74
N ALA A 25 10.32 -2.94 -3.71
CA ALA A 25 9.23 -3.10 -2.74
C ALA A 25 9.70 -2.99 -1.29
N ARG A 26 10.87 -3.57 -0.95
CA ARG A 26 11.45 -3.44 0.41
C ARG A 26 11.82 -2.00 0.74
N ALA A 27 12.40 -1.27 -0.20
CA ALA A 27 12.72 0.15 -0.01
C ALA A 27 11.45 0.98 0.24
N ARG A 28 10.38 0.73 -0.52
CA ARG A 28 9.08 1.39 -0.32
C ARG A 28 8.45 1.02 1.02
N GLN A 29 8.52 -0.24 1.42
CA GLN A 29 7.99 -0.70 2.71
C GLN A 29 8.74 -0.09 3.90
N GLN A 30 10.02 0.25 3.73
CA GLN A 30 10.78 0.98 4.74
C GLN A 30 10.19 2.36 5.01
N ILE A 31 9.75 3.08 3.97
CA ILE A 31 9.05 4.36 4.14
C ILE A 31 7.77 4.15 4.96
N VAL A 32 7.02 3.06 4.70
CA VAL A 32 5.82 2.74 5.47
C VAL A 32 6.15 2.44 6.95
N THR A 33 7.29 1.81 7.24
CA THR A 33 7.78 1.67 8.64
C THR A 33 7.99 3.04 9.28
N GLU A 34 8.71 3.92 8.59
CA GLU A 34 9.05 5.26 9.11
C GLU A 34 7.81 6.12 9.35
N THR A 35 6.80 6.02 8.48
CA THR A 35 5.62 6.92 8.54
C THR A 35 4.43 6.34 9.28
N LEU A 36 4.20 5.02 9.22
CA LEU A 36 2.92 4.42 9.65
C LEU A 36 3.07 3.31 10.69
N ALA A 37 4.27 3.02 11.23
CA ALA A 37 4.46 1.93 12.20
C ALA A 37 3.53 2.02 13.43
N HIS A 38 3.25 3.23 13.91
CA HIS A 38 2.36 3.49 15.05
C HIS A 38 0.90 3.03 14.81
N LEU A 39 0.48 2.93 13.54
CA LEU A 39 -0.85 2.44 13.12
C LEU A 39 -0.88 0.92 12.86
N LYS A 40 0.20 0.19 13.20
CA LYS A 40 0.29 -1.27 13.09
C LYS A 40 -0.15 -1.84 11.71
N PRO A 41 0.46 -1.38 10.60
CA PRO A 41 0.12 -1.82 9.25
C PRO A 41 0.41 -3.33 9.05
N VAL A 42 -0.51 -4.01 8.37
CA VAL A 42 -0.38 -5.42 7.98
C VAL A 42 0.15 -5.51 6.55
N ARG A 43 1.30 -6.16 6.38
CA ARG A 43 2.04 -6.15 5.10
C ARG A 43 3.09 -7.26 5.03
N HIS A 44 3.52 -7.56 3.79
CA HIS A 44 4.73 -8.35 3.54
C HIS A 44 5.89 -7.42 3.13
N PRO A 45 7.12 -7.61 3.63
CA PRO A 45 8.26 -6.71 3.37
C PRO A 45 8.61 -6.51 1.89
N ALA A 46 8.27 -7.46 1.03
CA ALA A 46 8.50 -7.37 -0.42
C ALA A 46 7.21 -7.18 -1.24
N SER A 47 6.10 -6.74 -0.62
CA SER A 47 4.84 -6.44 -1.31
C SER A 47 4.72 -4.95 -1.62
N TYR A 48 4.06 -4.61 -2.72
CA TYR A 48 3.66 -3.23 -3.06
C TYR A 48 2.36 -2.78 -2.38
N PHE A 49 1.78 -3.60 -1.52
CA PHE A 49 0.52 -3.31 -0.84
C PHE A 49 0.66 -3.36 0.67
N VAL A 50 -0.11 -2.50 1.33
CA VAL A 50 -0.22 -2.41 2.78
C VAL A 50 -1.68 -2.33 3.14
N TRP A 51 -2.08 -3.10 4.14
CA TRP A 51 -3.35 -2.92 4.83
C TRP A 51 -3.12 -2.10 6.07
N LEU A 52 -3.90 -1.03 6.23
CA LEU A 52 -3.86 -0.14 7.38
C LEU A 52 -5.17 -0.31 8.14
N PRO A 53 -5.20 -1.11 9.22
CA PRO A 53 -6.34 -1.18 10.11
C PRO A 53 -6.66 0.20 10.65
N MET A 54 -7.94 0.57 10.63
CA MET A 54 -8.39 1.83 11.21
C MET A 54 -8.76 1.62 12.69
N PRO A 55 -8.49 2.61 13.56
CA PRO A 55 -9.06 2.62 14.90
C PRO A 55 -10.59 2.50 14.86
N GLU A 56 -11.20 2.00 15.94
CA GLU A 56 -12.62 1.63 15.98
C GLU A 56 -13.53 2.84 15.74
N GLU A 57 -13.13 3.99 16.26
CA GLU A 57 -13.79 5.29 16.13
C GLU A 57 -13.61 5.96 14.76
N VAL A 58 -12.63 5.53 13.96
CA VAL A 58 -12.23 6.21 12.71
C VAL A 58 -12.81 5.54 11.47
N ARG A 59 -13.88 6.10 10.93
CA ARG A 59 -14.50 5.56 9.71
C ARG A 59 -13.57 5.58 8.47
N ALA A 60 -13.22 4.40 7.96
CA ALA A 60 -12.36 4.22 6.79
C ALA A 60 -12.85 4.97 5.52
N ASP A 61 -14.17 5.06 5.29
CA ASP A 61 -14.73 5.77 4.13
C ASP A 61 -14.61 7.30 4.24
N VAL A 62 -14.69 7.83 5.45
CA VAL A 62 -14.48 9.26 5.73
C VAL A 62 -13.02 9.64 5.48
N VAL A 63 -12.09 8.85 6.02
CA VAL A 63 -10.64 9.04 5.78
C VAL A 63 -10.33 8.93 4.29
N GLY A 64 -10.88 7.92 3.60
CA GLY A 64 -10.69 7.75 2.16
C GLY A 64 -11.16 8.95 1.34
N LYS A 65 -12.31 9.55 1.67
CA LYS A 65 -12.81 10.78 1.04
C LYS A 65 -11.91 11.98 1.33
N ALA A 66 -11.41 12.11 2.55
CA ALA A 66 -10.50 13.20 2.92
C ALA A 66 -9.17 13.11 2.14
N LEU A 67 -8.61 11.91 2.03
CA LEU A 67 -7.40 11.64 1.27
C LEU A 67 -7.59 11.92 -0.22
N MET A 68 -8.74 11.55 -0.79
CA MET A 68 -9.06 11.87 -2.18
C MET A 68 -9.05 13.40 -2.43
N ARG A 69 -9.59 14.20 -1.50
CA ARG A 69 -9.52 15.68 -1.59
C ARG A 69 -8.08 16.20 -1.49
N ALA A 70 -7.23 15.52 -0.73
CA ALA A 70 -5.79 15.77 -0.67
C ALA A 70 -5.01 15.16 -1.86
N ARG A 71 -5.70 14.65 -2.90
CA ARG A 71 -5.13 14.01 -4.09
C ARG A 71 -4.34 12.72 -3.79
N VAL A 72 -4.65 12.05 -2.68
CA VAL A 72 -4.13 10.72 -2.34
C VAL A 72 -5.24 9.69 -2.50
N LEU A 73 -5.14 8.83 -3.50
CA LEU A 73 -6.13 7.78 -3.76
C LEU A 73 -5.80 6.52 -2.95
N VAL A 74 -6.80 6.01 -2.25
CA VAL A 74 -6.74 4.77 -1.46
C VAL A 74 -7.99 3.93 -1.72
N SER A 75 -7.91 2.63 -1.44
CA SER A 75 -9.10 1.75 -1.48
C SER A 75 -9.54 1.40 -0.08
N THR A 76 -10.84 1.35 0.18
CA THR A 76 -11.37 0.71 1.38
C THR A 76 -11.26 -0.82 1.25
N ALA A 77 -11.45 -1.56 2.34
CA ALA A 77 -11.43 -3.02 2.30
C ALA A 77 -12.63 -3.66 1.55
N HIS A 78 -13.71 -2.90 1.33
CA HIS A 78 -14.97 -3.43 0.78
C HIS A 78 -14.83 -4.21 -0.54
N PRO A 79 -14.08 -3.74 -1.56
CA PRO A 79 -13.92 -4.46 -2.82
C PRO A 79 -13.15 -5.79 -2.71
N TYR A 80 -12.50 -6.04 -1.56
CA TYR A 80 -11.66 -7.22 -1.33
C TYR A 80 -12.26 -8.19 -0.31
N ALA A 81 -13.40 -7.84 0.29
CA ALA A 81 -14.06 -8.68 1.27
C ALA A 81 -14.81 -9.82 0.58
N THR A 82 -14.55 -11.05 1.01
CA THR A 82 -15.28 -12.25 0.57
C THR A 82 -16.42 -12.63 1.51
N SER A 83 -16.57 -11.92 2.63
CA SER A 83 -17.60 -12.12 3.64
C SER A 83 -18.46 -10.86 3.83
N LYS A 84 -19.59 -11.01 4.52
CA LYS A 84 -20.46 -9.88 4.87
C LYS A 84 -19.80 -8.89 5.84
N GLN A 85 -18.90 -9.38 6.68
CA GLN A 85 -18.17 -8.55 7.65
C GLN A 85 -16.89 -8.01 6.98
N VAL A 86 -16.97 -6.78 6.51
CA VAL A 86 -15.83 -6.11 5.87
C VAL A 86 -14.83 -5.63 6.92
N PRO A 87 -13.53 -5.98 6.80
CA PRO A 87 -12.51 -5.46 7.69
C PRO A 87 -12.48 -3.93 7.70
N HIS A 88 -12.30 -3.34 8.88
CA HIS A 88 -12.19 -1.90 9.02
C HIS A 88 -10.78 -1.42 8.68
N ALA A 89 -10.46 -1.30 7.39
CA ALA A 89 -9.12 -0.99 6.93
C ALA A 89 -9.09 -0.25 5.58
N LEU A 90 -7.99 0.46 5.36
CA LEU A 90 -7.59 1.01 4.06
C LEU A 90 -6.50 0.13 3.41
N ARG A 91 -6.55 -0.01 2.09
CA ARG A 91 -5.52 -0.64 1.26
C ARG A 91 -4.73 0.46 0.56
N LEU A 92 -3.41 0.45 0.77
CA LEU A 92 -2.47 1.39 0.16
C LEU A 92 -1.64 0.68 -0.91
N ALA A 93 -1.49 1.32 -2.07
CA ALA A 93 -0.61 0.87 -3.15
C ALA A 93 0.65 1.75 -3.19
N LEU A 94 1.83 1.12 -3.08
CA LEU A 94 3.10 1.82 -2.92
C LEU A 94 3.84 2.04 -4.25
N GLY A 95 3.50 1.28 -5.29
CA GLY A 95 4.27 1.21 -6.54
C GLY A 95 3.90 2.24 -7.61
N SER A 96 2.88 3.07 -7.39
CA SER A 96 2.32 3.94 -8.42
C SER A 96 3.00 5.31 -8.54
N VAL A 97 3.88 5.66 -7.60
CA VAL A 97 4.53 6.97 -7.51
C VAL A 97 6.02 6.79 -7.20
N ASP A 98 6.83 7.84 -7.37
CA ASP A 98 8.23 7.83 -6.91
C ASP A 98 8.34 7.81 -5.37
N MET A 99 9.57 7.70 -4.85
CA MET A 99 9.85 7.52 -3.43
C MET A 99 9.50 8.77 -2.58
N ASP A 100 9.72 9.96 -3.12
CA ASP A 100 9.48 11.21 -2.38
C ASP A 100 7.98 11.52 -2.31
N THR A 101 7.29 11.35 -3.42
CA THR A 101 5.82 11.42 -3.51
C THR A 101 5.17 10.38 -2.62
N LEU A 102 5.72 9.15 -2.56
CA LEU A 102 5.25 8.10 -1.65
C LEU A 102 5.39 8.55 -0.19
N ARG A 103 6.56 9.03 0.21
CA ARG A 103 6.82 9.49 1.58
C ARG A 103 5.87 10.61 1.98
N GLN A 104 5.64 11.58 1.11
CA GLN A 104 4.72 12.68 1.40
C GLN A 104 3.26 12.19 1.47
N SER A 105 2.85 11.33 0.54
CA SER A 105 1.49 10.77 0.53
C SER A 105 1.20 9.94 1.79
N LEU A 106 2.16 9.13 2.26
CA LEU A 106 2.00 8.34 3.48
C LEU A 106 1.95 9.20 4.74
N LYS A 107 2.66 10.33 4.79
CA LYS A 107 2.49 11.33 5.86
C LYS A 107 1.07 11.91 5.86
N THR A 108 0.56 12.29 4.68
CA THR A 108 -0.83 12.76 4.55
C THR A 108 -1.85 11.71 4.99
N VAL A 109 -1.57 10.42 4.75
CA VAL A 109 -2.37 9.31 5.29
C VAL A 109 -2.34 9.30 6.83
N ALA A 110 -1.17 9.38 7.44
CA ALA A 110 -1.02 9.42 8.90
C ALA A 110 -1.81 10.59 9.51
N ASP A 111 -1.63 11.79 8.96
CA ASP A 111 -2.28 13.02 9.43
C ASP A 111 -3.80 12.94 9.30
N ALA A 112 -4.30 12.37 8.19
CA ALA A 112 -5.73 12.18 7.99
C ALA A 112 -6.31 11.21 9.03
N VAL A 113 -5.66 10.08 9.28
CA VAL A 113 -6.12 9.12 10.30
C VAL A 113 -6.12 9.77 11.68
N ALA A 114 -5.05 10.47 12.05
CA ALA A 114 -4.95 11.16 13.34
C ALA A 114 -6.06 12.21 13.50
N LYS A 115 -6.35 12.99 12.46
CA LYS A 115 -7.39 14.03 12.48
C LYS A 115 -8.79 13.49 12.78
N TYR A 116 -9.10 12.26 12.36
CA TYR A 116 -10.42 11.66 12.57
C TYR A 116 -10.50 10.77 13.82
N ALA A 117 -9.37 10.53 14.50
CA ALA A 117 -9.33 9.81 15.77
C ALA A 117 -9.67 10.70 16.98
N TYR A 118 -9.83 12.01 16.77
CA TYR A 118 -10.17 13.01 17.79
C TYR A 118 -11.42 13.81 17.39
#